data_AF-A0A7V6TKC5-F1
#
_entry.id   AF-A0A7V6TKC5-F1
#
_cell.length_a   1.000
_cell.length_b   1.000
_cell.length_c   1.000
_cell.angle_alpha   90.00
_cell.angle_beta   90.00
_cell.angle_gamma   90.00
#
_symmetry.space_group_name_H-M   'P 1'
#
loop_
_entity.id
_entity.type
_entity.pdbx_description
1 polymer ?
#
loop_
_entity_poly.entity_id
_entity_poly.type
_entity_poly.pdbx_seq_one_letter_code
_entity_poly.pdbx_strand_id
1 'polypeptide(L)' 'MHEKVGLAEFKAFLRYRGVSQREMADVIGVSLSTFNMKINGNDKASDFTVSEIIAMGEYLDLTADQLLRCFFPQFLA' A
#
# COMPACT_ATOMS: atom_id res chain seq x y z
N MET A 1 17.95 1.36 4.77
CA MET A 1 16.53 1.50 4.39
C MET A 1 15.85 0.24 4.90
N HIS A 2 15.17 0.29 6.04
CA HIS A 2 14.39 -0.85 6.54
C HIS A 2 13.03 -0.82 5.84
N GLU A 3 12.85 -1.61 4.79
CA GLU A 3 11.53 -1.74 4.17
C GLU A 3 10.58 -2.43 5.15
N LYS A 4 9.43 -1.80 5.44
CA LYS A 4 8.37 -2.45 6.22
C LYS A 4 7.94 -3.71 5.45
N VAL A 5 8.14 -4.88 6.06
CA VAL A 5 8.00 -6.21 5.44
C VAL A 5 6.69 -6.37 4.65
N GLY A 6 5.57 -5.82 5.13
CA GLY A 6 4.27 -5.90 4.44
C GLY A 6 4.15 -5.05 3.16
N LEU A 7 4.89 -3.94 3.03
CA LEU A 7 4.82 -3.07 1.84
C LEU A 7 5.47 -3.71 0.60
N ALA A 8 6.40 -4.64 0.80
CA ALA A 8 6.99 -5.41 -0.29
C ALA A 8 5.95 -6.31 -0.99
N GLU A 9 5.05 -6.92 -0.22
CA GLU A 9 3.95 -7.74 -0.75
C GLU A 9 2.94 -6.88 -1.51
N PHE A 10 2.57 -5.71 -0.97
CA PHE A 10 1.71 -4.77 -1.69
C PHE A 10 2.31 -4.33 -3.04
N LYS A 11 3.61 -4.01 -3.08
CA LYS A 11 4.32 -3.71 -4.35
C LYS A 11 4.29 -4.90 -5.32
N ALA A 12 4.29 -6.14 -4.84
CA ALA A 12 4.15 -7.32 -5.68
C ALA A 12 2.73 -7.40 -6.30
N PHE A 13 1.67 -7.10 -5.54
CA PHE A 13 0.31 -7.02 -6.08
C PHE A 13 0.19 -5.97 -7.18
N LEU A 14 0.74 -4.77 -6.99
CA LEU A 14 0.75 -3.73 -8.03
C LEU A 14 1.39 -4.23 -9.33
N ARG A 15 2.56 -4.86 -9.24
CA ARG A 15 3.26 -5.43 -10.41
C ARG A 15 2.46 -6.54 -11.07
N TYR A 16 1.90 -7.46 -10.29
CA TYR A 16 1.12 -8.58 -10.81
C TYR A 16 -0.17 -8.13 -11.52
N ARG A 17 -0.77 -7.03 -11.06
CA ARG A 17 -1.98 -6.43 -11.65
C ARG A 17 -1.67 -5.44 -12.78
N GLY A 18 -0.40 -5.14 -13.05
CA GLY A 18 -0.02 -4.13 -14.05
C GLY A 18 -0.38 -2.70 -13.65
N VAL A 19 -0.59 -2.44 -12.35
CA VAL A 19 -1.02 -1.14 -11.83
C VAL A 19 0.19 -0.30 -11.48
N SER A 20 0.21 0.94 -11.96
CA SER A 20 1.31 1.87 -11.68
C SER A 20 1.15 2.54 -10.31
N GLN A 21 2.26 3.00 -9.72
CA GLN A 21 2.22 3.78 -8.48
C GLN A 21 1.49 5.12 -8.68
N ARG A 22 1.51 5.68 -9.89
CA ARG A 22 0.76 6.90 -10.23
C ARG A 22 -0.74 6.64 -10.17
N GLU A 23 -1.17 5.58 -10.84
CA GLU A 23 -2.57 5.18 -10.84
C GLU A 23 -3.07 4.91 -9.42
N MET A 24 -2.26 4.24 -8.60
CA MET A 24 -2.63 4.01 -7.20
C MET A 24 -2.67 5.30 -6.37
N ALA A 25 -1.79 6.26 -6.65
CA ALA A 25 -1.84 7.58 -6.02
C ALA A 25 -3.12 8.34 -6.40
N ASP A 26 -3.53 8.26 -7.67
CA ASP A 26 -4.77 8.85 -8.17
C ASP A 26 -6.01 8.21 -7.51
N VAL A 27 -6.01 6.88 -7.34
CA VAL A 27 -7.09 6.12 -6.65
C VAL A 27 -7.32 6.62 -5.22
N ILE A 28 -6.25 6.89 -4.47
CA ILE A 28 -6.36 7.35 -3.08
C ILE A 28 -6.33 8.88 -2.93
N GLY A 29 -6.28 9.62 -4.03
CA GLY A 29 -6.34 11.08 -4.03
C GLY A 29 -5.11 11.78 -3.45
N VAL A 30 -3.90 11.21 -3.61
CA VAL A 30 -2.64 11.83 -3.15
C VAL A 30 -1.67 12.07 -4.30
N SER A 31 -0.66 12.91 -4.08
CA SER A 31 0.40 13.09 -5.08
C SER A 31 1.24 11.82 -5.23
N LEU A 32 1.78 11.56 -6.43
CA LEU A 32 2.73 10.46 -6.65
C LEU A 32 3.93 10.51 -5.69
N SER A 33 4.42 11.72 -5.37
CA SER A 33 5.51 11.90 -4.41
C SER A 33 5.10 11.42 -3.02
N THR A 34 3.92 11.84 -2.55
CA THR A 34 3.34 11.41 -1.28
C THR A 34 3.18 9.89 -1.25
N PHE A 35 2.56 9.31 -2.27
CA PHE A 35 2.40 7.86 -2.39
C PHE A 35 3.74 7.12 -2.29
N ASN A 36 4.74 7.59 -3.04
CA ASN A 36 6.09 7.00 -3.04
C ASN A 36 6.77 7.12 -1.67
N MET A 37 6.55 8.20 -0.94
CA MET A 37 7.06 8.33 0.42
C MET A 37 6.39 7.32 1.37
N LYS A 38 5.06 7.14 1.26
CA LYS A 38 4.29 6.17 2.07
C LYS A 38 4.68 4.72 1.77
N ILE A 39 4.65 4.31 0.49
CA ILE A 39 4.90 2.91 0.08
C ILE A 39 6.36 2.46 0.28
N ASN A 40 7.29 3.40 0.39
CA ASN A 40 8.69 3.10 0.70
C ASN A 40 9.01 3.14 2.19
N GLY A 41 8.00 3.39 3.05
CA GLY A 41 8.17 3.39 4.51
C GLY A 41 9.17 4.45 4.99
N ASN A 42 9.15 5.64 4.38
CA ASN A 42 10.03 6.73 4.82
C ASN A 42 9.57 7.23 6.20
N ASP A 43 10.48 7.28 7.18
CA ASP A 43 10.20 7.72 8.56
C ASP A 43 9.61 9.14 8.67
N LYS A 44 9.76 9.96 7.62
CA LYS A 44 9.20 11.32 7.55
C LYS A 44 7.79 11.37 6.95
N ALA A 45 7.28 10.26 6.44
CA ALA A 45 5.97 10.16 5.82
C ALA A 45 4.95 9.59 6.81
N SER A 46 3.72 10.09 6.78
CA SER A 46 2.62 9.42 7.47
C SER A 46 2.35 8.06 6.81
N ASP A 47 1.94 7.08 7.61
CA ASP A 47 1.46 5.81 7.10
C ASP A 47 0.19 5.99 6.23
N PHE A 48 -0.16 4.95 5.48
CA PHE A 48 -1.45 4.93 4.81
C PHE A 48 -2.59 4.95 5.84
N THR A 49 -3.61 5.76 5.59
CA THR A 49 -4.82 5.74 6.42
C THR A 49 -5.64 4.48 6.12
N VAL A 50 -6.53 4.10 7.03
CA VAL A 50 -7.41 2.94 6.81
C VAL A 50 -8.29 3.11 5.57
N SER A 51 -8.80 4.32 5.32
CA SER A 51 -9.60 4.60 4.12
C SER A 51 -8.79 4.50 2.83
N GLU A 52 -7.52 4.96 2.85
CA GLU A 52 -6.60 4.77 1.71
C GLU A 52 -6.37 3.27 1.47
N ILE A 53 -6.10 2.49 2.52
CA ILE A 53 -5.89 1.03 2.43
C ILE A 53 -7.11 0.32 1.84
N ILE A 54 -8.31 0.65 2.31
CA ILE A 54 -9.57 0.07 1.79
C ILE A 54 -9.73 0.39 0.31
N ALA A 55 -9.56 1.66 -0.10
CA ALA A 55 -9.70 2.07 -1.49
C ALA A 55 -8.69 1.35 -2.42
N MET A 56 -7.44 1.18 -1.98
CA MET A 56 -6.44 0.40 -2.72
C MET A 56 -6.84 -1.08 -2.82
N GLY A 57 -7.40 -1.64 -1.75
CA GLY A 57 -7.86 -3.02 -1.71
C GLY A 57 -9.03 -3.28 -2.65
N GLU A 58 -10.03 -2.40 -2.64
CA GLU A 58 -11.18 -2.45 -3.56
C GLU A 58 -10.73 -2.35 -5.01
N TYR A 59 -9.81 -1.43 -5.32
CA TYR A 59 -9.30 -1.25 -6.68
C TYR A 59 -8.50 -2.48 -7.18
N LEU A 60 -7.75 -3.15 -6.30
CA LEU A 60 -6.91 -4.31 -6.66
C LEU A 60 -7.62 -5.67 -6.53
N ASP A 61 -8.87 -5.66 -6.08
CA ASP A 61 -9.64 -6.85 -5.71
C ASP A 61 -8.88 -7.74 -4.70
N LEU A 62 -8.43 -7.11 -3.61
CA LEU A 62 -7.74 -7.79 -2.51
C LEU A 62 -8.71 -8.15 -1.39
N THR A 63 -8.56 -9.38 -0.90
CA THR A 63 -9.27 -9.85 0.30
C THR A 63 -8.76 -9.13 1.56
N ALA A 64 -9.59 -9.12 2.61
CA ALA A 64 -9.21 -8.57 3.91
C ALA A 64 -7.90 -9.19 4.46
N ASP A 65 -7.72 -10.50 4.30
CA ASP A 65 -6.51 -11.21 4.73
C ASP A 65 -5.26 -10.78 3.95
N GLN A 66 -5.39 -10.45 2.67
CA GLN A 66 -4.28 -9.91 1.88
C GLN A 66 -3.93 -8.49 2.33
N LEU A 67 -4.93 -7.66 2.64
CA LEU A 67 -4.70 -6.31 3.18
C LEU A 67 -4.04 -6.36 4.57
N LEU A 68 -4.49 -7.27 5.44
CA LEU A 68 -3.87 -7.47 6.75
C LEU A 68 -2.40 -7.88 6.63
N ARG A 69 -2.06 -8.78 5.71
CA ARG A 69 -0.65 -9.16 5.45
C ARG A 69 0.19 -7.97 4.98
N CYS A 70 -0.36 -7.14 4.11
CA CYS A 70 0.33 -5.99 3.54
C CYS A 70 0.55 -4.85 4.54
N PHE A 71 -0.47 -4.52 5.34
CA PHE A 71 -0.49 -3.28 6.12
C PHE A 71 -0.46 -3.49 7.63
N PHE A 72 -0.86 -4.66 8.12
CA PHE A 72 -0.94 -4.97 9.55
C PHE A 72 -0.48 -6.39 9.91
N PRO A 73 0.73 -6.82 9.47
CA PRO A 73 1.20 -8.19 9.64
C PRO A 73 1.27 -8.65 11.10
N GLN A 74 1.39 -7.72 12.04
CA GLN A 74 1.41 -8.00 13.49
C GLN A 74 0.09 -8.60 14.03
N PHE A 75 -1.03 -8.47 13.31
CA PHE A 75 -2.33 -9.03 13.73
C PHE A 75 -2.57 -10.45 13.18
N LEU A 76 -1.62 -11.01 12.43
CA LEU A 76 -1.70 -12.36 11.88
C LEU A 76 -0.81 -13.36 12.62
N ALA A 77 -0.28 -12.96 13.79
CA ALA A 77 0.56 -13.78 14.66
C ALA A 77 -0.25 -14.72 15.57
#